data_AF-A0A077WIW8-F1
#
_entry.id   AF-A0A077WIW8-F1
#
_cell.length_a   1.000
_cell.length_b   1.000
_cell.length_c   1.000
_cell.angle_alpha   90.00
_cell.angle_beta   90.00
_cell.angle_gamma   90.00
#
_symmetry.space_group_name_H-M   'P 1'
#
loop_
_entity.id
_entity.type
_entity.pdbx_description
1 polymer ?
#
loop_
_entity_poly.entity_id
_entity_poly.type
_entity_poly.pdbx_seq_one_letter_code
_entity_poly.pdbx_strand_id
1 'polypeptide(L)'
;MSASSSQGINTLLEAEREAAKIVQKAKQYRIQRLKDARTEATKDIEELKAQKNQEYQNFVNEHAGASDASLSVVNQETDAKIAEIQNAFAQNKDKAVEKMLDAIINVQAKPHVNARA
;
A
#
# COMPACT_ATOMS: atom_id res chain seq x y z
N MET A 1 49.57 57.09 -46.09
CA MET A 1 49.55 55.64 -45.81
C MET A 1 48.99 55.27 -44.42
N SER A 2 48.31 56.17 -43.69
CA SER A 2 47.81 55.89 -42.32
C SER A 2 46.36 55.38 -42.23
N ALA A 3 45.52 55.62 -43.24
CA ALA A 3 44.10 55.21 -43.23
C ALA A 3 43.88 53.69 -43.34
N SER A 4 44.82 52.95 -43.94
CA SER A 4 44.71 51.50 -44.11
C SER A 4 45.02 50.71 -42.84
N SER A 5 45.80 51.28 -41.91
CA SER A 5 46.13 50.67 -40.62
C SER A 5 44.97 50.78 -39.63
N SER A 6 44.31 51.95 -39.57
CA SER A 6 43.15 52.16 -38.70
C SER A 6 41.93 51.30 -39.10
N GLN A 7 41.74 51.06 -40.39
CA GLN A 7 40.63 50.23 -40.88
C GLN A 7 40.77 48.76 -40.43
N GLY A 8 41.98 48.19 -40.53
CA GLY A 8 42.24 46.81 -40.10
C GLY A 8 42.09 46.60 -38.59
N ILE A 9 42.53 47.56 -37.78
CA ILE A 9 42.36 47.52 -36.32
C ILE A 9 40.88 47.57 -35.93
N ASN A 10 40.07 48.41 -36.60
CA ASN A 10 38.63 48.48 -36.35
C ASN A 10 37.93 47.15 -36.69
N THR A 11 38.29 46.50 -37.79
CA THR A 11 37.74 45.17 -38.15
C THR A 11 38.07 44.11 -37.09
N LEU A 12 39.29 44.12 -36.55
CA LEU A 12 39.69 43.19 -35.49
C LEU A 12 38.94 43.44 -34.17
N LEU A 13 38.75 44.71 -33.79
CA LEU A 13 37.96 45.09 -32.61
C LEU A 13 36.48 44.68 -32.75
N GLU A 14 35.92 44.77 -33.96
CA GLU A 14 34.55 44.33 -34.23
C GLU A 14 34.42 42.81 -34.16
N ALA A 15 35.38 42.08 -34.75
CA ALA A 15 35.45 40.62 -34.62
C ALA A 15 35.62 40.15 -33.16
N GLU A 16 36.41 40.87 -32.35
CA GLU A 16 36.57 40.57 -30.92
C GLU A 16 35.25 40.76 -30.16
N ARG A 17 34.51 41.84 -30.45
CA ARG A 17 33.18 42.08 -29.86
C ARG A 17 32.17 41.00 -30.27
N GLU A 18 32.18 40.55 -31.52
CA GLU A 18 31.31 39.46 -31.98
C GLU A 18 31.68 38.14 -31.31
N ALA A 19 32.96 37.79 -31.23
CA ALA A 19 33.42 36.60 -30.53
C ALA A 19 33.01 36.62 -29.06
N ALA A 20 33.16 37.76 -28.37
CA ALA A 20 32.74 37.94 -26.98
C ALA A 20 31.22 37.73 -26.81
N LYS A 21 30.41 38.28 -27.72
CA LYS A 21 28.94 38.09 -27.73
C LYS A 21 28.57 36.62 -27.93
N ILE A 22 29.24 35.91 -28.84
CA ILE A 22 28.99 34.47 -29.10
C ILE A 22 29.28 33.66 -27.83
N VAL A 23 30.42 33.91 -27.18
CA VAL A 23 30.79 33.23 -25.93
C VAL A 23 29.80 33.54 -24.80
N GLN A 24 29.37 34.80 -24.66
CA GLN A 24 28.41 35.19 -23.65
C GLN A 24 27.05 34.51 -23.86
N LYS A 25 26.56 34.47 -25.11
CA LYS A 25 25.32 33.77 -25.48
C LYS A 25 25.42 32.27 -25.19
N ALA A 26 26.54 31.64 -25.48
CA ALA A 26 26.77 30.22 -25.17
C ALA A 26 26.76 29.96 -23.65
N LYS A 27 27.38 30.84 -22.85
CA LYS A 27 27.34 30.74 -21.37
C LYS A 27 25.93 30.89 -20.82
N GLN A 28 25.18 31.89 -21.30
CA GLN A 28 23.78 32.09 -20.91
C GLN A 28 22.91 30.90 -21.29
N TYR A 29 23.04 30.39 -22.51
CA TYR A 29 22.32 29.20 -22.96
C TYR A 29 22.61 27.98 -22.07
N ARG A 30 23.87 27.76 -21.67
CA ARG A 30 24.23 26.69 -20.75
C ARG A 30 23.53 26.83 -19.38
N ILE A 31 23.52 28.05 -18.83
CA ILE A 31 22.88 28.32 -17.53
C ILE A 31 21.36 28.11 -17.63
N GLN A 32 20.75 28.62 -18.71
CA GLN A 32 19.32 28.46 -18.95
C GLN A 32 18.95 26.97 -19.06
N ARG A 33 19.69 26.20 -19.86
CA ARG A 33 19.44 24.76 -20.03
C ARG A 33 19.58 23.98 -18.72
N LEU A 34 20.51 24.36 -17.85
CA LEU A 34 20.64 23.77 -16.51
C LEU A 34 19.46 24.12 -15.60
N LYS A 35 18.92 25.34 -15.71
CA LYS A 35 17.75 25.77 -14.95
C LYS A 35 16.50 25.05 -15.43
N ASP A 36 16.30 24.99 -16.75
CA ASP A 36 15.16 24.30 -17.37
C ASP A 36 15.15 22.82 -16.97
N ALA A 37 16.30 22.13 -17.05
CA ALA A 37 16.40 20.73 -16.64
C ALA A 37 16.05 20.51 -15.15
N ARG A 38 16.39 21.45 -14.27
CA ARG A 38 16.01 21.36 -12.85
C ARG A 38 14.51 21.57 -12.68
N THR A 39 13.93 22.57 -13.35
CA THR A 39 12.50 22.86 -13.28
C THR A 39 11.66 21.70 -13.83
N GLU A 40 12.09 21.11 -14.94
CA GLU A 40 11.46 19.93 -15.53
C GLU A 40 11.52 18.73 -14.58
N ALA A 41 12.70 18.43 -14.01
CA ALA A 41 12.83 17.35 -13.02
C ALA A 41 11.95 17.59 -11.77
N THR A 42 11.83 18.83 -11.29
CA THR A 42 10.93 19.15 -10.17
C THR A 42 9.47 18.91 -10.54
N LYS A 43 9.06 19.30 -11.75
CA LYS A 43 7.70 19.07 -12.25
C LYS A 43 7.38 17.58 -12.35
N ASP A 44 8.30 16.78 -12.89
CA ASP A 44 8.12 15.32 -13.01
C ASP A 44 8.01 14.65 -11.63
N ILE A 45 8.81 15.11 -10.66
CA ILE A 45 8.73 14.62 -9.27
C ILE A 45 7.36 14.95 -8.66
N GLU A 46 6.84 16.15 -8.86
CA GLU A 46 5.53 16.57 -8.37
C GLU A 46 4.40 15.74 -8.99
N GLU A 47 4.47 15.51 -10.31
CA GLU A 47 3.49 14.70 -11.03
C GLU A 47 3.51 13.24 -10.55
N LEU A 48 4.69 12.64 -10.42
CA LEU A 48 4.83 11.27 -9.91
C LEU A 48 4.34 11.16 -8.47
N LYS A 49 4.63 12.16 -7.63
CA LYS A 49 4.11 12.21 -6.25
C LYS A 49 2.59 12.31 -6.21
N ALA A 50 1.99 13.12 -7.08
CA ALA A 50 0.53 13.24 -7.18
C ALA A 50 -0.11 11.91 -7.63
N GLN A 51 0.45 11.27 -8.67
CA GLN A 51 0.00 9.96 -9.15
C GLN A 51 0.10 8.90 -8.05
N LYS A 52 1.25 8.80 -7.35
CA LYS A 52 1.44 7.82 -6.27
C LYS A 52 0.53 8.06 -5.07
N ASN A 53 0.26 9.33 -4.74
CA ASN A 53 -0.69 9.64 -3.69
C ASN A 53 -2.12 9.25 -4.11
N GLN A 54 -2.50 9.49 -5.36
CA GLN A 54 -3.80 9.05 -5.87
C GLN A 54 -3.95 7.53 -5.88
N GLU A 55 -2.94 6.79 -6.35
CA GLU A 55 -2.89 5.32 -6.27
C GLU A 55 -3.03 4.84 -4.81
N TYR A 56 -2.31 5.47 -3.88
CA TYR A 56 -2.39 5.15 -2.46
C TYR A 56 -3.79 5.42 -1.88
N GLN A 57 -4.40 6.56 -2.19
CA GLN A 57 -5.75 6.89 -1.71
C GLN A 57 -6.78 5.93 -2.29
N ASN A 58 -6.68 5.55 -3.57
CA ASN A 58 -7.54 4.54 -4.16
C ASN A 58 -7.39 3.19 -3.47
N PHE A 59 -6.14 2.76 -3.24
CA PHE A 59 -5.87 1.52 -2.51
C PHE A 59 -6.46 1.53 -1.10
N VAL A 60 -6.28 2.63 -0.37
CA VAL A 60 -6.86 2.81 0.97
C VAL A 60 -8.38 2.77 0.91
N ASN A 61 -9.02 3.46 -0.03
CA ASN A 61 -10.48 3.47 -0.16
C ASN A 61 -11.03 2.08 -0.49
N GLU A 62 -10.39 1.34 -1.39
CA GLU A 62 -10.78 -0.03 -1.74
C GLU A 62 -10.62 -0.99 -0.55
N HIS A 63 -9.56 -0.84 0.25
CA HIS A 63 -9.24 -1.77 1.33
C HIS A 63 -9.83 -1.35 2.70
N ALA A 64 -10.17 -0.08 2.89
CA ALA A 64 -10.76 0.42 4.13
C ALA A 64 -12.12 -0.24 4.41
N GLY A 65 -12.91 -0.53 3.36
CA GLY A 65 -14.19 -1.23 3.49
C GLY A 65 -14.09 -2.76 3.49
N ALA A 66 -12.94 -3.33 3.10
CA ALA A 66 -12.78 -4.78 3.00
C ALA A 66 -12.82 -5.46 4.38
N SER A 67 -12.37 -4.77 5.44
CA SER A 67 -12.45 -5.27 6.82
C SER A 67 -13.89 -5.44 7.28
N ASP A 68 -14.77 -4.48 6.97
CA ASP A 68 -16.17 -4.51 7.41
C ASP A 68 -16.98 -5.56 6.64
N ALA A 69 -16.71 -5.72 5.33
CA ALA A 69 -17.32 -6.77 4.52
C ALA A 69 -16.91 -8.16 5.02
N SER A 70 -15.61 -8.37 5.30
CA SER A 70 -15.12 -9.64 5.85
C SER A 70 -15.71 -9.92 7.24
N LEU A 71 -15.82 -8.90 8.09
CA LEU A 71 -16.40 -9.05 9.42
C LEU A 71 -17.88 -9.43 9.35
N SER A 72 -18.64 -8.84 8.42
CA SER A 72 -20.05 -9.18 8.22
C SER A 72 -20.25 -10.64 7.80
N VAL A 73 -19.43 -11.13 6.87
CA VAL A 73 -19.48 -12.55 6.44
C VAL A 73 -19.12 -13.48 7.60
N VAL A 74 -18.06 -13.19 8.34
CA VAL A 74 -17.66 -13.99 9.51
C VAL A 74 -18.74 -14.00 10.58
N ASN A 75 -19.41 -12.87 10.83
CA ASN A 75 -20.51 -12.81 11.79
C ASN A 75 -21.71 -13.66 11.34
N GLN A 76 -22.11 -13.58 10.06
CA GLN A 76 -23.19 -14.40 9.51
C GLN A 76 -22.89 -15.91 9.62
N GLU A 77 -21.66 -16.33 9.29
CA GLU A 77 -21.25 -17.73 9.45
C GLU A 77 -21.21 -18.17 10.91
N THR A 78 -20.79 -17.27 11.81
CA THR A 78 -20.76 -17.53 13.25
C THR A 78 -22.17 -17.72 13.80
N ASP A 79 -23.10 -16.84 13.45
CA ASP A 79 -24.51 -16.93 13.85
C ASP A 79 -25.16 -18.22 13.33
N ALA A 80 -24.86 -18.59 12.07
CA ALA A 80 -25.34 -19.85 11.49
C ALA A 80 -24.82 -21.08 12.27
N LYS A 81 -23.53 -21.10 12.62
CA LYS A 81 -22.93 -22.18 13.42
C LYS A 81 -23.49 -22.22 14.84
N ILE A 82 -23.73 -21.07 15.47
CA ILE A 82 -24.37 -21.01 16.79
C ILE A 82 -25.78 -21.62 16.72
N ALA A 83 -26.57 -21.27 15.70
CA ALA A 83 -27.90 -21.84 15.50
C ALA A 83 -27.85 -23.36 15.29
N GLU A 84 -26.88 -23.87 14.52
CA GLU A 84 -26.66 -25.30 14.33
C GLU A 84 -26.34 -26.01 15.66
N ILE A 85 -25.43 -25.46 16.46
CA ILE A 85 -25.06 -26.00 17.77
C ILE A 85 -26.27 -26.02 18.71
N GLN A 86 -27.07 -24.94 18.74
CA GLN A 86 -28.28 -24.87 19.56
C GLN A 86 -29.32 -25.91 19.14
N ASN A 87 -29.51 -26.12 17.85
CA ASN A 87 -30.41 -27.16 17.34
C ASN A 87 -29.91 -28.57 17.69
N ALA A 88 -28.62 -28.83 17.52
CA ALA A 88 -28.01 -30.11 17.90
C ALA A 88 -28.13 -30.36 19.41
N PHE A 89 -27.97 -29.33 20.24
CA PHE A 89 -28.19 -29.41 21.67
C PHE A 89 -29.66 -29.74 21.99
N ALA A 90 -30.61 -28.99 21.42
CA ALA A 90 -32.03 -29.20 21.66
C ALA A 90 -32.49 -30.63 21.28
N GLN A 91 -31.98 -31.18 20.19
CA GLN A 91 -32.32 -32.54 19.75
C GLN A 91 -31.72 -33.66 20.62
N ASN A 92 -30.56 -33.42 21.22
CA ASN A 92 -29.80 -34.47 21.92
C ASN A 92 -29.80 -34.33 23.45
N LYS A 93 -30.24 -33.19 23.98
CA LYS A 93 -30.27 -32.90 25.43
C LYS A 93 -30.96 -34.01 26.21
N ASP A 94 -32.19 -34.37 25.83
CA ASP A 94 -32.98 -35.33 26.59
C ASP A 94 -32.37 -36.73 26.55
N LYS A 95 -31.86 -37.14 25.39
CA LYS A 95 -31.13 -38.42 25.22
C LYS A 95 -29.85 -38.47 26.07
N ALA A 96 -29.14 -37.36 26.18
CA ALA A 96 -27.92 -37.27 26.99
C ALA A 96 -28.24 -37.36 28.49
N VAL A 97 -29.30 -36.67 28.93
CA VAL A 97 -29.79 -36.72 30.32
C VAL A 97 -30.26 -38.12 30.69
N GLU A 98 -31.05 -38.77 29.83
CA GLU A 98 -31.52 -40.14 30.02
C GLU A 98 -30.36 -41.13 30.17
N LYS A 99 -29.37 -41.08 29.26
CA LYS A 99 -28.15 -41.90 29.38
C LYS A 99 -27.37 -41.67 30.66
N MET A 100 -27.25 -40.41 31.11
CA MET A 100 -26.58 -40.09 32.37
C MET A 100 -27.35 -40.67 33.56
N LEU A 101 -28.68 -40.52 33.59
CA LEU A 101 -29.52 -41.05 34.66
C LEU A 101 -29.49 -42.58 34.70
N ASP A 102 -29.59 -43.25 33.55
CA ASP A 102 -29.49 -44.70 33.45
C ASP A 102 -28.15 -45.21 33.99
N ALA A 103 -27.05 -44.55 33.64
CA ALA A 103 -25.72 -44.90 34.14
C ALA A 103 -25.57 -44.68 35.66
N ILE A 104 -26.20 -43.64 36.21
CA ILE A 104 -26.15 -43.33 37.65
C ILE A 104 -27.01 -44.33 38.46
N ILE A 105 -28.19 -44.71 37.96
CA ILE A 105 -29.14 -45.56 38.68
C ILE A 105 -28.76 -47.04 38.56
N ASN A 106 -28.04 -47.44 37.51
CA ASN A 106 -27.59 -48.83 37.30
C ASN A 106 -26.38 -49.20 38.20
N VAL A 107 -26.64 -49.49 39.46
CA VAL A 107 -25.63 -49.93 40.42
C VAL A 107 -25.28 -51.40 40.18
N GLN A 108 -24.12 -51.66 39.59
CA GLN A 108 -23.55 -53.01 39.46
C GLN A 108 -22.66 -53.33 40.66
N ALA A 109 -23.24 -53.92 41.70
CA ALA A 109 -22.47 -54.45 42.82
C ALA A 109 -21.69 -55.70 42.37
N LYS A 110 -20.44 -55.50 41.96
CA LYS A 110 -19.50 -56.57 41.65
C LYS A 110 -18.52 -56.72 42.82
N PRO A 111 -18.24 -57.95 43.27
CA PRO A 111 -17.20 -58.16 44.27
C PRO A 111 -15.87 -57.63 43.73
N HIS A 112 -15.07 -57.05 44.61
CA HIS A 112 -13.72 -56.63 44.25
C HIS A 112 -12.95 -57.81 43.66
N VAL A 113 -12.11 -57.56 42.66
CA VAL A 113 -11.41 -58.60 41.88
C VAL A 113 -10.59 -59.59 42.71
N ASN A 114 -10.30 -59.25 43.98
CA ASN A 114 -9.53 -60.06 44.93
C ASN A 114 -10.37 -60.62 46.10
N ALA A 115 -11.70 -60.53 46.06
CA ALA A 115 -12.56 -61.09 47.09
C ALA A 115 -12.41 -62.63 47.08
N ARG A 116 -11.95 -63.20 48.20
CA ARG A 116 -11.94 -64.65 48.42
C ARG A 116 -13.21 -65.04 49.18
N ALA A 117 -13.75 -66.22 48.86
CA ALA A 117 -14.97 -66.79 49.44
C ALA A 117 -14.86 -66.94 50.97
#